data_AF-A0A1V0B0D9-F1
#
_entry.id   AF-A0A1V0B0D9-F1
#
_cell.length_a   1.000
_cell.length_b   1.000
_cell.length_c   1.000
_cell.angle_alpha   90.00
_cell.angle_beta   90.00
_cell.angle_gamma   90.00
#
_symmetry.space_group_name_H-M   'P 1'
#
loop_
_entity.id
_entity.type
_entity.pdbx_description
1 polymer ?
#
loop_
_entity_poly.entity_id
_entity_poly.type
_entity_poly.pdbx_seq_one_letter_code
_entity_poly.pdbx_strand_id
1 'polypeptide(L)'
;MQALGNRGFLVEAFTILFIIAAVAAVWVWVKKSQKNSPKQAANELEPKLDQYHQAISATAQRLVEIINESLKIANESKNADTKVSRLDVAKKRLEELKKLSDEHSFIKLTQLSKVEQSIADLEQEFLQAQYREAAEGNMRGQELEKEGNVDAAILEYERLLEEGVDTPFTYRRLAIIYSKRKETDEELRVLRAAIKNIPVENSTHYKWFAERLAKK
;
A
#
# COMPACT_ATOMS: atom_id res chain seq x y z
N MET A 1 -2.18 -14.95 -35.00
CA MET A 1 -3.33 -15.14 -34.09
C MET A 1 -3.04 -14.35 -32.82
N GLN A 2 -3.94 -13.39 -32.56
CA GLN A 2 -4.12 -12.52 -31.38
C GLN A 2 -2.91 -11.75 -30.83
N ALA A 3 -2.79 -10.53 -31.38
CA ALA A 3 -2.04 -9.42 -30.82
C ALA A 3 -2.69 -8.93 -29.52
N LEU A 4 -1.83 -8.76 -28.51
CA LEU A 4 -1.82 -7.77 -27.44
C LEU A 4 -3.11 -6.94 -27.33
N GLY A 5 -4.02 -7.44 -26.50
CA GLY A 5 -5.16 -6.69 -26.02
C GLY A 5 -4.69 -5.51 -25.17
N ASN A 6 -4.66 -4.34 -25.81
CA ASN A 6 -4.71 -3.04 -25.16
C ASN A 6 -5.92 -3.00 -24.22
N ARG A 7 -5.74 -3.38 -22.95
CA ARG A 7 -6.75 -3.19 -21.89
C ARG A 7 -6.38 -1.96 -21.09
N GLY A 8 -6.67 -0.80 -21.69
CA GLY A 8 -6.90 0.44 -20.96
C GLY A 8 -8.16 0.32 -20.10
N PHE A 9 -8.09 -0.48 -19.04
CA PHE A 9 -9.03 -0.47 -17.94
C PHE A 9 -8.23 -0.20 -16.67
N LEU A 10 -8.76 0.67 -15.79
CA LEU A 10 -8.22 1.09 -14.49
C LEU A 10 -7.44 2.43 -14.44
N VAL A 11 -7.82 3.39 -15.28
CA VAL A 11 -7.67 4.82 -14.91
C VAL A 11 -9.04 5.50 -14.95
N GLU A 12 -10.01 4.92 -14.25
CA GLU A 12 -11.12 5.73 -13.77
C GLU A 12 -10.69 6.29 -12.41
N ALA A 13 -10.51 7.60 -12.37
CA ALA A 13 -10.26 8.34 -11.15
C ALA A 13 -11.22 7.84 -10.05
N PHE A 14 -10.68 7.33 -8.95
CA PHE A 14 -11.44 6.99 -7.75
C PHE A 14 -11.95 8.28 -7.09
N THR A 15 -12.93 8.95 -7.70
CA THR A 15 -13.71 9.98 -7.05
C THR A 15 -14.80 9.29 -6.24
N ILE A 16 -14.51 8.97 -4.98
CA ILE A 16 -15.50 8.42 -4.07
C ILE A 16 -16.21 9.58 -3.36
N LEU A 17 -17.47 9.79 -3.73
CA LEU A 17 -18.40 10.68 -3.03
C LEU A 17 -19.01 9.90 -1.84
N PHE A 18 -18.75 10.33 -0.60
CA PHE A 18 -19.48 9.84 0.56
C PHE A 18 -20.54 10.84 0.98
N ILE A 19 -21.78 10.36 1.11
CA ILE A 19 -22.88 11.12 1.73
C ILE A 19 -22.87 10.77 3.21
N ILE A 20 -22.53 11.76 4.04
CA ILE A 20 -22.87 11.74 5.46
C ILE A 20 -24.38 11.94 5.53
N ALA A 21 -25.14 10.87 5.77
CA ALA A 21 -26.55 11.01 6.10
C ALA A 21 -26.64 11.56 7.53
N ALA A 22 -26.60 12.88 7.65
CA ALA A 22 -26.96 13.57 8.88
C ALA A 22 -28.42 13.23 9.21
N VAL A 23 -28.60 12.31 10.17
CA VAL A 23 -29.64 12.26 11.21
C VAL A 23 -30.95 13.00 10.89
N ALA A 24 -31.58 12.71 9.74
CA ALA A 24 -32.91 13.23 9.44
C ALA A 24 -34.00 12.43 10.19
N ALA A 25 -33.71 11.18 10.56
CA ALA A 25 -34.68 10.27 11.17
C ALA A 25 -34.96 10.57 12.66
N VAL A 26 -34.05 11.23 13.38
CA VAL A 26 -34.27 11.60 14.80
C VAL A 26 -35.20 12.82 14.91
N TRP A 27 -35.18 13.71 13.91
CA TRP A 27 -35.97 14.95 13.90
C TRP A 27 -37.49 14.72 13.93
N VAL A 28 -37.97 13.66 13.27
CA VAL A 28 -39.40 13.36 13.15
C VAL A 28 -39.96 12.75 14.44
N TRP A 29 -39.15 12.03 15.21
CA TRP A 29 -39.59 11.40 16.47
C TRP A 29 -39.46 12.35 17.67
N VAL A 30 -38.39 13.15 17.74
CA VAL A 30 -38.14 14.10 18.84
C VAL A 30 -39.17 15.23 18.87
N LYS A 31 -39.60 15.75 17.72
CA LYS A 31 -40.58 16.86 17.65
C LYS A 31 -41.97 16.48 18.20
N LYS A 32 -42.31 15.19 18.22
CA LYS A 32 -43.58 14.68 18.77
C LYS A 32 -43.51 14.41 20.28
N SER A 33 -42.30 14.28 20.84
CA SER A 33 -42.05 13.93 22.26
C SER A 33 -41.89 15.16 23.19
N GLN A 34 -41.50 16.34 22.65
CA GLN A 34 -41.18 17.55 23.42
C GLN A 34 -42.37 18.26 24.12
N LYS A 35 -43.51 17.61 24.33
CA LYS A 35 -44.64 18.28 25.01
C LYS A 35 -44.53 18.31 26.55
N ASN A 36 -43.59 17.60 27.20
CA ASN A 36 -43.39 17.67 28.67
C ASN A 36 -41.92 17.38 29.11
N SER A 37 -41.08 18.43 29.31
CA SER A 37 -39.71 18.54 29.96
C SER A 37 -38.53 17.67 29.42
N PRO A 38 -37.21 17.98 29.61
CA PRO A 38 -36.47 19.16 30.13
C PRO A 38 -35.56 19.84 29.05
N LYS A 39 -35.76 21.14 28.78
CA LYS A 39 -35.12 21.84 27.63
C LYS A 39 -33.62 22.18 27.78
N GLN A 40 -33.07 22.27 28.98
CA GLN A 40 -31.66 22.66 29.19
C GLN A 40 -30.66 21.52 28.94
N ALA A 41 -30.96 20.30 29.40
CA ALA A 41 -30.11 19.14 29.15
C ALA A 41 -30.09 18.76 27.66
N ALA A 42 -31.20 18.96 26.94
CA ALA A 42 -31.28 18.77 25.50
C ALA A 42 -30.41 19.77 24.72
N ASN A 43 -30.42 21.05 25.11
CA ASN A 43 -29.58 22.10 24.49
C ASN A 43 -28.07 21.87 24.69
N GLU A 44 -27.64 21.18 25.74
CA GLU A 44 -26.23 20.83 25.96
C GLU A 44 -25.83 19.49 25.33
N LEU A 45 -26.78 18.55 25.18
CA LEU A 45 -26.53 17.26 24.54
C LEU A 45 -26.37 17.39 23.02
N GLU A 46 -27.16 18.26 22.37
CA GLU A 46 -27.16 18.42 20.91
C GLU A 46 -25.79 18.86 20.36
N PRO A 47 -25.13 19.93 20.86
CA PRO A 47 -23.79 20.33 20.40
C PRO A 47 -22.72 19.27 20.67
N LYS A 48 -22.83 18.53 21.78
CA LYS A 48 -21.89 17.45 22.14
C LYS A 48 -22.02 16.25 21.20
N LEU A 49 -23.26 15.89 20.83
CA LEU A 49 -23.54 14.83 19.87
C LEU A 49 -23.05 15.21 18.47
N ASP A 50 -23.24 16.47 18.07
CA ASP A 50 -22.73 16.99 16.79
C ASP A 50 -21.20 16.97 16.74
N GLN A 51 -20.52 17.44 17.78
CA GLN A 51 -19.06 17.39 17.86
C GLN A 51 -18.53 15.95 17.82
N TYR A 52 -19.21 15.02 18.49
CA TYR A 52 -18.88 13.61 18.46
C TYR A 52 -18.99 13.03 17.04
N HIS A 53 -20.12 13.23 16.36
CA HIS A 53 -20.30 12.77 14.99
C HIS A 53 -19.26 13.38 14.04
N GLN A 54 -18.96 14.68 14.17
CA GLN A 54 -17.94 15.34 13.37
C GLN A 54 -16.55 14.73 13.58
N ALA A 55 -16.16 14.43 14.82
CA ALA A 55 -14.86 13.82 15.13
C ALA A 55 -14.73 12.41 14.54
N ILE A 56 -15.78 11.59 14.65
CA ILE A 56 -15.81 10.25 14.07
C ILE A 56 -15.80 10.32 12.53
N SER A 57 -16.59 11.20 11.94
CA SER A 57 -16.60 11.41 10.48
C SER A 57 -15.23 11.86 9.96
N ALA A 58 -14.55 12.76 10.66
CA ALA A 58 -13.20 13.18 10.29
C ALA A 58 -12.19 12.03 10.39
N THR A 59 -12.34 11.15 11.38
CA THR A 59 -11.50 9.96 11.51
C THR A 59 -11.74 8.96 10.37
N ALA A 60 -13.01 8.69 10.06
CA ALA A 60 -13.38 7.83 8.92
C ALA A 60 -12.83 8.39 7.60
N GLN A 61 -12.96 9.71 7.39
CA GLN A 61 -12.45 10.38 6.20
C GLN A 61 -10.93 10.25 6.06
N ARG A 62 -10.18 10.39 7.16
CA ARG A 62 -8.72 10.18 7.16
C ARG A 62 -8.35 8.73 6.80
N LEU A 63 -9.08 7.75 7.32
CA LEU A 63 -8.84 6.34 6.98
C LEU A 63 -9.06 6.10 5.48
N VAL A 64 -10.14 6.64 4.92
CA VAL A 64 -10.45 6.59 3.48
C VAL A 64 -9.30 7.19 2.65
N GLU A 65 -8.81 8.36 3.03
CA GLU A 65 -7.69 9.01 2.32
C GLU A 65 -6.44 8.14 2.31
N ILE A 66 -6.08 7.56 3.46
CA ILE A 66 -4.92 6.67 3.57
C ILE A 66 -5.11 5.40 2.73
N ILE A 67 -6.30 4.80 2.74
CA ILE A 67 -6.62 3.61 1.92
C ILE A 67 -6.42 3.94 0.45
N ASN A 68 -7.04 5.03 -0.03
CA ASN A 68 -6.98 5.42 -1.44
C ASN A 68 -5.56 5.73 -1.89
N GLU A 69 -4.81 6.51 -1.10
CA GLU A 69 -3.41 6.82 -1.38
C GLU A 69 -2.57 5.55 -1.41
N SER A 70 -2.77 4.65 -0.44
CA SER A 70 -1.98 3.42 -0.34
C SER A 70 -2.29 2.47 -1.50
N LEU A 71 -3.56 2.29 -1.89
CA LEU A 71 -3.93 1.49 -3.05
C LEU A 71 -3.37 2.09 -4.35
N LYS A 72 -3.41 3.42 -4.49
CA LYS A 72 -2.80 4.10 -5.63
C LYS A 72 -1.30 3.81 -5.72
N ILE A 73 -0.57 3.98 -4.62
CA ILE A 73 0.88 3.71 -4.61
C ILE A 73 1.17 2.23 -4.86
N ALA A 74 0.38 1.32 -4.27
CA ALA A 74 0.54 -0.13 -4.48
C ALA A 74 0.36 -0.51 -5.96
N ASN A 75 -0.62 0.10 -6.64
CA ASN A 75 -0.87 -0.10 -8.05
C ASN A 75 0.23 0.50 -8.94
N GLU A 76 0.60 1.77 -8.70
CA GLU A 76 1.50 2.54 -9.58
C GLU A 76 2.99 2.26 -9.37
N SER A 77 3.40 1.85 -8.15
CA SER A 77 4.80 1.56 -7.84
C SER A 77 5.37 0.50 -8.78
N LYS A 78 6.67 0.59 -9.06
CA LYS A 78 7.44 -0.45 -9.75
C LYS A 78 8.30 -1.28 -8.79
N ASN A 79 8.52 -0.81 -7.57
CA ASN A 79 9.27 -1.55 -6.54
C ASN A 79 8.33 -2.49 -5.76
N ALA A 80 8.66 -3.78 -5.75
CA ALA A 80 7.90 -4.84 -5.08
C ALA A 80 7.68 -4.57 -3.58
N ASP A 81 8.72 -4.13 -2.87
CA ASP A 81 8.63 -3.84 -1.42
C ASP A 81 7.58 -2.75 -1.13
N THR A 82 7.60 -1.69 -1.93
CA THR A 82 6.66 -0.56 -1.83
C THR A 82 5.25 -0.99 -2.19
N LYS A 83 5.10 -1.83 -3.23
CA LYS A 83 3.80 -2.41 -3.60
C LYS A 83 3.18 -3.15 -2.41
N VAL A 84 3.91 -4.11 -1.86
CA VAL A 84 3.47 -4.98 -0.75
C VAL A 84 3.18 -4.15 0.50
N SER A 85 4.11 -3.28 0.90
CA SER A 85 3.96 -2.45 2.10
C SER A 85 2.71 -1.56 2.03
N ARG A 86 2.42 -0.97 0.87
CA ARG A 86 1.26 -0.09 0.70
C ARG A 86 -0.05 -0.86 0.65
N LEU A 87 -0.06 -2.05 0.05
CA LEU A 87 -1.22 -2.94 0.10
C LEU A 87 -1.53 -3.35 1.55
N ASP A 88 -0.51 -3.69 2.34
CA ASP A 88 -0.70 -4.04 3.75
C ASP A 88 -1.22 -2.86 4.58
N VAL A 89 -0.76 -1.63 4.30
CA VAL A 89 -1.32 -0.40 4.92
C VAL A 89 -2.79 -0.23 4.55
N ALA A 90 -3.15 -0.34 3.27
CA ALA A 90 -4.53 -0.21 2.81
C ALA A 90 -5.46 -1.22 3.50
N LYS A 91 -5.05 -2.50 3.56
CA LYS A 91 -5.80 -3.56 4.24
C LYS A 91 -6.01 -3.25 5.72
N LYS A 92 -4.95 -2.85 6.43
CA LYS A 92 -5.03 -2.50 7.85
C LYS A 92 -6.01 -1.36 8.12
N ARG A 93 -5.94 -0.29 7.31
CA ARG A 93 -6.84 0.87 7.46
C ARG A 93 -8.28 0.55 7.07
N LEU A 94 -8.48 -0.36 6.12
CA LEU A 94 -9.82 -0.84 5.78
C LEU A 94 -10.48 -1.59 6.94
N GLU A 95 -9.73 -2.45 7.64
CA GLU A 95 -10.25 -3.13 8.83
C GLU A 95 -10.56 -2.15 9.97
N GLU A 96 -9.71 -1.14 10.18
CA GLU A 96 -9.99 -0.06 11.13
C GLU A 96 -11.27 0.72 10.75
N LEU A 97 -11.49 0.98 9.46
CA LEU A 97 -12.67 1.68 8.96
C LEU A 97 -13.95 0.84 9.10
N LYS A 98 -13.88 -0.47 8.82
CA LYS A 98 -14.99 -1.42 9.00
C LYS A 98 -15.42 -1.46 10.47
N LYS A 99 -14.45 -1.62 11.37
CA LYS A 99 -14.69 -1.57 12.82
C LYS A 99 -15.35 -0.24 13.25
N LEU A 100 -14.82 0.88 12.77
CA LEU A 100 -15.40 2.20 13.05
C LEU A 100 -16.85 2.31 12.56
N SER A 101 -17.16 1.73 11.40
CA SER A 101 -18.52 1.69 10.86
C SER A 101 -19.46 0.78 11.66
N ASP A 102 -18.96 -0.33 12.20
CA ASP A 102 -19.74 -1.24 13.03
C ASP A 102 -20.07 -0.62 14.39
N GLU A 103 -19.12 0.10 14.98
CA GLU A 103 -19.28 0.83 16.25
C GLU A 103 -20.17 2.08 16.12
N HIS A 104 -20.33 2.59 14.90
CA HIS A 104 -21.01 3.85 14.63
C HIS A 104 -22.01 3.72 13.47
N SER A 105 -23.25 3.36 13.80
CA SER A 105 -24.31 3.07 12.81
C SER A 105 -24.63 4.20 11.83
N PHE A 106 -24.27 5.46 12.15
CA PHE A 106 -24.40 6.62 11.27
C PHE A 106 -23.32 6.69 10.18
N ILE A 107 -22.22 5.96 10.33
CA ILE A 107 -21.23 5.73 9.28
C ILE A 107 -21.75 4.62 8.37
N LYS A 108 -21.79 4.89 7.06
CA LYS A 108 -22.22 3.94 6.03
C LYS A 108 -21.17 3.86 4.94
N LEU A 109 -20.65 2.65 4.70
CA LEU A 109 -19.68 2.38 3.65
C LEU A 109 -20.41 2.02 2.35
N THR A 110 -20.32 2.88 1.34
CA THR A 110 -21.07 2.74 0.08
C THR A 110 -20.33 1.99 -1.03
N GLN A 111 -19.01 1.87 -0.94
CA GLN A 111 -18.15 1.26 -1.96
C GLN A 111 -17.26 0.13 -1.42
N LEU A 112 -17.62 -0.43 -0.25
CA LEU A 112 -16.81 -1.43 0.45
C LEU A 112 -16.42 -2.61 -0.46
N SER A 113 -17.39 -3.21 -1.13
CA SER A 113 -17.15 -4.34 -2.04
C SER A 113 -16.21 -4.00 -3.21
N LYS A 114 -16.26 -2.78 -3.75
CA LYS A 114 -15.35 -2.34 -4.83
C LYS A 114 -13.92 -2.22 -4.33
N VAL A 115 -13.74 -1.69 -3.11
CA VAL A 115 -12.41 -1.57 -2.48
C VAL A 115 -11.86 -2.95 -2.12
N GLU A 116 -12.67 -3.84 -1.55
CA GLU A 116 -12.29 -5.22 -1.25
C GLU A 116 -11.91 -6.00 -2.51
N GLN A 117 -12.66 -5.82 -3.60
CA GLN A 117 -12.29 -6.41 -4.90
C GLN A 117 -10.97 -5.85 -5.43
N SER A 118 -10.74 -4.55 -5.32
CA SER A 118 -9.48 -3.92 -5.76
C SER A 118 -8.27 -4.46 -4.98
N ILE A 119 -8.44 -4.71 -3.67
CA ILE A 119 -7.44 -5.37 -2.84
C ILE A 119 -7.21 -6.80 -3.32
N ALA A 120 -8.27 -7.58 -3.54
CA ALA A 120 -8.16 -8.96 -3.99
C ALA A 120 -7.46 -9.07 -5.36
N ASP A 121 -7.77 -8.17 -6.29
CA ASP A 121 -7.14 -8.12 -7.61
C ASP A 121 -5.63 -7.84 -7.49
N LEU A 122 -5.24 -6.87 -6.65
CA LEU A 122 -3.83 -6.58 -6.36
C LEU A 122 -3.13 -7.74 -5.66
N GLU A 123 -3.80 -8.44 -4.73
CA GLU A 123 -3.24 -9.62 -4.08
C GLU A 123 -2.95 -10.74 -5.08
N GLN A 124 -3.87 -10.97 -6.04
CA GLN A 124 -3.67 -11.95 -7.10
C GLN A 124 -2.55 -11.53 -8.05
N GLU A 125 -2.49 -10.26 -8.45
CA GLU A 125 -1.38 -9.73 -9.26
C GLU A 125 -0.04 -9.94 -8.53
N PHE A 126 0.04 -9.60 -7.25
CA PHE A 126 1.28 -9.63 -6.49
C PHE A 126 1.74 -11.06 -6.22
N LEU A 127 0.79 -12.00 -6.06
CA LEU A 127 1.07 -13.42 -5.96
C LEU A 127 1.66 -13.95 -7.28
N GLN A 128 1.05 -13.62 -8.41
CA GLN A 128 1.54 -14.05 -9.73
C GLN A 128 2.91 -13.47 -10.07
N ALA A 129 3.15 -12.22 -9.68
CA ALA A 129 4.43 -11.53 -9.88
C ALA A 129 5.47 -11.81 -8.78
N GLN A 130 5.14 -12.64 -7.79
CA GLN A 130 5.99 -13.01 -6.65
C GLN A 130 6.51 -11.80 -5.84
N TYR A 131 5.82 -10.66 -5.87
CA TYR A 131 6.28 -9.44 -5.18
C TYR A 131 6.38 -9.62 -3.67
N ARG A 132 5.50 -10.44 -3.08
CA ARG A 132 5.55 -10.71 -1.63
C ARG A 132 6.79 -11.50 -1.25
N GLU A 133 7.11 -12.56 -1.98
CA GLU A 133 8.32 -13.37 -1.72
C GLU A 133 9.59 -12.53 -1.89
N ALA A 134 9.62 -11.68 -2.91
CA ALA A 134 10.70 -10.73 -3.13
C ALA A 134 10.88 -9.74 -1.99
N ALA A 135 9.78 -9.13 -1.52
CA ALA A 135 9.82 -8.19 -0.41
C ALA A 135 10.27 -8.87 0.89
N GLU A 136 9.79 -10.08 1.16
CA GLU A 136 10.16 -10.85 2.34
C GLU A 136 11.62 -11.31 2.30
N GLY A 137 12.12 -11.79 1.16
CA GLY A 137 13.53 -12.11 0.97
C GLY A 137 14.43 -10.88 1.17
N ASN A 138 14.01 -9.71 0.70
CA ASN A 138 14.74 -8.46 0.93
C ASN A 138 14.84 -8.08 2.40
N MET A 139 13.73 -8.20 3.13
CA MET A 139 13.70 -7.97 4.58
C MET A 139 14.59 -8.96 5.32
N ARG A 140 14.51 -10.26 5.00
CA ARG A 140 15.36 -11.30 5.58
C ARG A 140 16.84 -11.01 5.35
N GLY A 141 17.24 -10.74 4.10
CA GLY A 141 18.62 -10.38 3.78
C GLY A 141 19.09 -9.14 4.55
N GLN A 142 18.24 -8.11 4.66
CA GLN A 142 18.59 -6.88 5.38
C GLN A 142 18.76 -7.12 6.89
N GLU A 143 17.93 -7.97 7.49
CA GLU A 143 18.03 -8.35 8.90
C GLU A 143 19.31 -9.13 9.17
N LEU A 144 19.64 -10.11 8.31
CA LEU A 144 20.90 -10.85 8.38
C LEU A 144 22.12 -9.93 8.26
N GLU A 145 22.09 -8.91 7.39
CA GLU A 145 23.17 -7.90 7.33
C GLU A 145 23.30 -7.09 8.63
N LYS A 146 22.19 -6.74 9.29
CA LYS A 146 22.21 -6.03 10.57
C LYS A 146 22.79 -6.89 11.70
N GLU A 147 22.54 -8.19 11.65
CA GLU A 147 23.08 -9.18 12.58
C GLU A 147 24.56 -9.51 12.30
N GLY A 148 25.12 -9.02 11.19
CA GLY A 148 26.49 -9.31 10.76
C GLY A 148 26.64 -10.63 10.01
N ASN A 149 25.55 -11.35 9.77
CA ASN A 149 25.52 -12.60 9.00
C ASN A 149 25.45 -12.32 7.49
N VAL A 150 26.50 -11.69 6.96
CA VAL A 150 26.55 -11.20 5.57
C VAL A 150 26.49 -12.36 4.56
N ASP A 151 27.07 -13.52 4.86
CA ASP A 151 27.01 -14.67 3.96
C ASP A 151 25.58 -15.20 3.78
N ALA A 152 24.82 -15.31 4.87
CA ALA A 152 23.41 -15.69 4.78
C ALA A 152 22.59 -14.62 4.05
N ALA A 153 22.90 -13.33 4.25
CA ALA A 153 22.25 -12.26 3.49
C ALA A 153 22.50 -12.37 1.98
N ILE A 154 23.72 -12.72 1.56
CA ILE A 154 24.05 -12.98 0.15
C ILE A 154 23.18 -14.11 -0.39
N LEU A 155 23.01 -15.22 0.35
CA LEU A 155 22.17 -16.34 -0.09
C LEU A 155 20.72 -15.91 -0.34
N GLU A 156 20.12 -15.12 0.56
CA GLU A 156 18.77 -14.59 0.35
C GLU A 156 18.69 -13.70 -0.89
N TYR A 157 19.65 -12.79 -1.06
CA TYR A 157 19.64 -11.88 -2.20
C TYR A 157 19.94 -12.58 -3.54
N GLU A 158 20.85 -13.55 -3.57
CA GLU A 158 21.16 -14.32 -4.79
C GLU A 158 19.97 -15.15 -5.24
N ARG A 159 19.23 -15.75 -4.29
CA ARG A 159 17.97 -16.43 -4.62
C ARG A 159 16.99 -15.49 -5.34
N LEU A 160 16.81 -14.26 -4.84
CA LEU A 160 15.96 -13.26 -5.49
C LEU A 160 16.50 -12.80 -6.86
N LEU A 161 17.82 -12.73 -7.00
CA LEU A 161 18.47 -12.42 -8.28
C LEU A 161 18.19 -13.51 -9.31
N GLU A 162 18.28 -14.79 -8.92
CA GLU A 162 18.01 -15.96 -9.77
C GLU A 162 16.55 -16.03 -10.21
N GLU A 163 15.63 -15.64 -9.34
CA GLU A 163 14.19 -15.50 -9.65
C GLU A 163 13.92 -14.35 -10.66
N GLY A 164 14.86 -13.43 -10.85
CA GLY A 164 14.78 -12.37 -11.85
C GLY A 164 13.76 -11.27 -11.53
N VAL A 165 13.36 -11.14 -10.26
CA VAL A 165 12.33 -10.17 -9.83
C VAL A 165 12.86 -8.73 -9.91
N ASP A 166 12.03 -7.79 -10.37
CA ASP A 166 12.34 -6.34 -10.38
C ASP A 166 12.46 -5.79 -8.95
N THR A 167 13.65 -5.95 -8.39
CA THR A 167 13.99 -5.60 -7.02
C THR A 167 15.30 -4.79 -6.99
N PRO A 168 15.26 -3.48 -7.31
CA PRO A 168 16.46 -2.65 -7.32
C PRO A 168 17.24 -2.67 -6.00
N PHE A 169 16.56 -2.91 -4.88
CA PHE A 169 17.20 -3.09 -3.58
C PHE A 169 18.16 -4.29 -3.57
N THR A 170 17.68 -5.48 -3.94
CA THR A 170 18.46 -6.74 -4.03
C THR A 170 19.75 -6.55 -4.80
N TYR A 171 19.64 -6.10 -6.05
CA TYR A 171 20.79 -5.92 -6.94
C TYR A 171 21.80 -4.92 -6.37
N ARG A 172 21.31 -3.85 -5.74
CA ARG A 172 22.17 -2.83 -5.14
C ARG A 172 22.91 -3.38 -3.92
N ARG A 173 22.24 -4.18 -3.07
CA ARG A 173 22.88 -4.80 -1.91
C ARG A 173 23.97 -5.77 -2.33
N LEU A 174 23.68 -6.69 -3.24
CA LEU A 174 24.67 -7.63 -3.79
C LEU A 174 25.88 -6.90 -4.39
N ALA A 175 25.65 -5.90 -5.25
CA ALA A 175 26.74 -5.13 -5.86
C ALA A 175 27.63 -4.43 -4.82
N ILE A 176 27.05 -3.92 -3.74
CA ILE A 176 27.81 -3.31 -2.63
C ILE A 176 28.59 -4.36 -1.85
N ILE A 177 27.97 -5.50 -1.53
CA ILE A 177 28.59 -6.57 -0.76
C ILE A 177 29.78 -7.16 -1.52
N TYR A 178 29.60 -7.55 -2.78
CA TYR A 178 30.68 -8.08 -3.62
C TYR A 178 31.80 -7.06 -3.84
N SER A 179 31.46 -5.78 -4.03
CA SER A 179 32.46 -4.72 -4.10
C SER A 179 33.31 -4.62 -2.83
N LYS A 180 32.71 -4.74 -1.64
CA LYS A 180 33.43 -4.68 -0.36
C LYS A 180 34.34 -5.90 -0.17
N ARG A 181 33.93 -7.07 -0.68
CA ARG A 181 34.71 -8.31 -0.67
C ARG A 181 35.79 -8.37 -1.75
N LYS A 182 35.83 -7.39 -2.66
CA LYS A 182 36.71 -7.37 -3.85
C LYS A 182 36.43 -8.52 -4.83
N GLU A 183 35.21 -9.04 -4.82
CA GLU A 183 34.72 -10.08 -5.73
C GLU A 183 34.17 -9.39 -7.00
N THR A 184 35.10 -8.91 -7.84
CA THR A 184 34.76 -8.05 -9.00
C THR A 184 33.88 -8.75 -10.03
N ASP A 185 34.11 -10.04 -10.29
CA ASP A 185 33.34 -10.79 -11.29
C ASP A 185 31.88 -10.96 -10.86
N GLU A 186 31.63 -11.22 -9.58
CA GLU A 186 30.29 -11.33 -9.02
C GLU A 186 29.56 -9.98 -9.03
N GLU A 187 30.26 -8.90 -8.67
CA GLU A 187 29.70 -7.56 -8.80
C GLU A 187 29.28 -7.26 -10.25
N LEU A 188 30.14 -7.57 -11.23
CA LEU A 188 29.82 -7.39 -12.65
C LEU A 188 28.62 -8.23 -13.09
N ARG A 189 28.51 -9.50 -12.64
CA ARG A 189 27.37 -10.38 -12.92
C ARG A 189 26.07 -9.74 -12.41
N VAL A 190 26.07 -9.26 -11.17
CA VAL A 190 24.91 -8.63 -10.53
C VAL A 190 24.52 -7.34 -11.25
N LEU A 191 25.48 -6.48 -11.60
CA LEU A 191 25.20 -5.24 -12.32
C LEU A 191 24.57 -5.50 -13.70
N ARG A 192 25.04 -6.53 -14.42
CA ARG A 192 24.46 -6.93 -15.71
C ARG A 192 23.05 -7.50 -15.54
N ALA A 193 22.83 -8.34 -14.51
CA ALA A 193 21.50 -8.86 -14.18
C ALA A 193 20.52 -7.73 -13.85
N ALA A 194 20.96 -6.73 -13.08
CA ALA A 194 20.16 -5.55 -12.75
C ALA A 194 19.71 -4.78 -13.99
N ILE A 195 20.62 -4.51 -14.94
CA ILE A 195 20.30 -3.81 -16.19
C ILE A 195 19.32 -4.60 -17.06
N LYS A 196 19.34 -5.93 -16.99
CA LYS A 196 18.43 -6.80 -17.74
C LYS A 196 17.02 -6.80 -17.14
N ASN A 197 16.90 -6.85 -15.82
CA ASN A 197 15.64 -7.08 -15.13
C ASN A 197 14.94 -5.80 -14.63
N ILE A 198 15.68 -4.70 -14.42
CA ILE A 198 15.11 -3.42 -14.00
C ILE A 198 14.72 -2.61 -15.24
N PRO A 199 13.45 -2.15 -15.35
CA PRO A 199 12.99 -1.32 -16.46
C PRO A 199 13.80 -0.03 -16.61
N VAL A 200 14.12 0.34 -17.86
CA VAL A 200 14.89 1.57 -18.18
C VAL A 200 14.15 2.83 -17.73
N GLU A 201 12.82 2.78 -17.73
CA GLU A 201 11.93 3.83 -17.28
C GLU A 201 12.07 4.12 -15.77
N ASN A 202 12.62 3.17 -15.00
CA ASN A 202 13.04 3.39 -13.61
C ASN A 202 14.40 4.10 -13.57
N SER A 203 14.41 5.32 -14.09
CA SER A 203 15.62 6.07 -14.46
C SER A 203 16.64 6.23 -13.33
N THR A 204 16.19 6.35 -12.08
CA THR A 204 17.10 6.51 -10.93
C THR A 204 17.87 5.23 -10.63
N HIS A 205 17.17 4.09 -10.54
CA HIS A 205 17.79 2.81 -10.23
C HIS A 205 18.61 2.31 -11.42
N TYR A 206 18.03 2.31 -12.62
CA TYR A 206 18.72 1.90 -13.83
C TYR A 206 20.04 2.67 -14.04
N LYS A 207 20.01 4.00 -13.89
CA LYS A 207 21.20 4.86 -14.02
C LYS A 207 22.29 4.48 -13.02
N TRP A 208 21.94 4.18 -11.76
CA TRP A 208 22.92 3.76 -10.77
C TRP A 208 23.68 2.50 -11.20
N PHE A 209 22.97 1.50 -11.72
CA PHE A 209 23.60 0.25 -12.20
C PHE A 209 24.44 0.48 -13.45
N ALA A 210 23.93 1.22 -14.43
CA ALA A 210 24.62 1.52 -15.68
C ALA A 210 25.92 2.31 -15.44
N GLU A 211 25.86 3.36 -14.63
CA GLU A 211 27.05 4.17 -14.30
C GLU A 211 28.09 3.38 -13.50
N ARG A 212 27.65 2.49 -12.61
CA ARG A 212 28.57 1.65 -11.84
C ARG A 212 29.24 0.61 -12.72
N LEU A 213 28.49 -0.01 -13.64
CA LEU A 213 29.02 -0.97 -14.61
C LEU A 213 30.05 -0.32 -15.53
N ALA A 214 29.82 0.92 -15.97
CA ALA A 214 30.74 1.65 -16.84
C ALA A 214 32.07 2.05 -16.17
N LYS A 215 32.18 1.95 -14.84
CA LYS A 215 33.38 2.30 -14.06
C LYS A 215 34.25 1.10 -13.68
N LYS A 216 33.83 -0.12 -14.04
CA LYS A 216 34.54 -1.36 -13.77
C LYS A 216 35.34 -1.78 -15.00
#